data_AF-A0A929PBA0-F1
#
_entry.id   AF-A0A929PBA0-F1
#
_cell.length_a   1.000
_cell.length_b   1.000
_cell.length_c   1.000
_cell.angle_alpha   90.00
_cell.angle_beta   90.00
_cell.angle_gamma   90.00
#
_symmetry.space_group_name_H-M   'P 1'
#
loop_
_entity.id
_entity.type
_entity.pdbx_description
1 polymer ?
#
loop_
_entity_poly.entity_id
_entity_poly.type
_entity_poly.pdbx_seq_one_letter_code
_entity_poly.pdbx_strand_id
1 'polypeptide(L)'
;MSLLFYSTSAKGPGERLHRVIEVLVPKREIEIFRTIESLTRRLHRPGLGHNMTIAVFLAASKEELSELVSIRNLLADLRIILVLADAQGDTIAKGHTLRPRFLTDVDSDFLDIVAVLGKMLSSADSDTGSSKDVCEAMSNLN
;
A
#
# COMPACT_ATOMS: atom_id res chain seq x y z
N MET A 1 -0.37 4.81 13.68
CA MET A 1 -0.95 4.17 12.48
C MET A 1 0.05 3.12 11.99
N SER A 2 -0.31 2.22 11.08
CA SER A 2 0.67 1.28 10.52
C SER A 2 0.47 1.12 9.03
N LEU A 3 1.56 1.26 8.28
CA LEU A 3 1.60 1.06 6.84
C LEU A 3 2.39 -0.22 6.56
N LEU A 4 1.75 -1.18 5.90
CA LEU A 4 2.42 -2.40 5.45
C LEU A 4 2.82 -2.21 3.99
N PHE A 5 4.11 -2.35 3.71
CA PHE A 5 4.64 -2.34 2.36
C PHE A 5 5.12 -3.73 1.99
N TYR A 6 4.52 -4.33 0.97
CA TYR A 6 4.95 -5.62 0.45
C TYR A 6 5.61 -5.43 -0.92
N SER A 7 6.85 -5.89 -1.02
CA SER A 7 7.60 -5.93 -2.27
C SER A 7 8.58 -7.08 -2.22
N THR A 8 8.44 -8.03 -3.13
CA THR A 8 9.35 -9.17 -3.29
C THR A 8 10.73 -8.72 -3.79
N SER A 9 10.75 -7.72 -4.69
CA SER A 9 11.97 -7.10 -5.18
C SER A 9 12.35 -5.89 -4.35
N ALA A 10 13.56 -5.89 -3.81
CA ALA A 10 14.15 -4.75 -3.11
C ALA A 10 14.71 -3.68 -4.08
N LYS A 11 14.67 -3.92 -5.40
CA LYS A 11 15.26 -3.03 -6.43
C LYS A 11 14.23 -2.68 -7.50
N GLY A 12 14.38 -1.50 -8.10
CA GLY A 12 13.54 -1.02 -9.19
C GLY A 12 12.28 -0.28 -8.68
N PRO A 13 11.07 -0.61 -9.15
CA PRO A 13 9.86 0.13 -8.80
C PRO A 13 9.54 0.11 -7.30
N GLY A 14 9.89 -0.97 -6.59
CA GLY A 14 9.70 -1.06 -5.14
C GLY A 14 10.53 -0.05 -4.33
N GLU A 15 11.75 0.28 -4.77
CA GLU A 15 12.57 1.30 -4.10
C GLU A 15 12.00 2.71 -4.33
N ARG A 16 11.56 2.99 -5.56
CA ARG A 16 10.93 4.28 -5.89
C ARG A 16 9.67 4.48 -5.07
N LEU A 17 8.80 3.47 -5.04
CA LEU A 17 7.56 3.50 -4.27
C LEU A 17 7.84 3.66 -2.77
N HIS A 18 8.84 2.95 -2.24
CA HIS A 18 9.24 3.08 -0.85
C HIS A 18 9.70 4.52 -0.51
N ARG A 19 10.58 5.12 -1.32
CA ARG A 19 11.03 6.52 -1.10
C ARG A 19 9.86 7.49 -1.07
N VAL A 20 8.91 7.29 -1.97
CA VAL A 20 7.72 8.13 -2.10
C VAL A 20 6.80 8.00 -0.88
N ILE A 21 6.63 6.78 -0.34
CA ILE A 21 5.88 6.53 0.90
C ILE A 21 6.61 7.13 2.11
N GLU A 22 7.93 7.06 2.16
CA GLU A 22 8.75 7.64 3.24
C GLU A 22 8.61 9.17 3.36
N VAL A 23 8.23 9.86 2.28
CA VAL A 23 7.95 11.31 2.30
C VAL A 23 6.66 11.62 3.07
N LEU A 24 5.67 10.72 2.99
CA LEU A 24 4.36 10.91 3.63
C LEU A 24 4.30 10.34 5.04
N VAL A 25 4.95 9.19 5.28
CA VAL A 25 4.85 8.43 6.53
C VAL A 25 6.26 8.16 7.06
N PRO A 26 6.54 8.44 8.34
CA PRO A 26 7.85 8.18 8.91
C PRO A 26 8.16 6.67 8.91
N LYS A 27 9.42 6.31 8.61
CA LYS A 27 9.89 4.91 8.50
C LYS A 27 9.52 3.99 9.67
N ARG A 28 9.34 4.56 10.87
CA ARG A 28 8.94 3.83 12.08
C ARG A 28 7.53 3.21 11.99
N GLU A 29 6.67 3.75 11.13
CA GLU A 29 5.30 3.25 10.89
C GLU A 29 5.21 2.40 9.62
N ILE A 30 6.30 2.29 8.85
CA ILE A 30 6.38 1.49 7.61
C ILE A 30 6.94 0.11 7.96
N GLU A 31 6.12 -0.92 7.85
CA GLU A 31 6.53 -2.32 7.98
C GLU A 31 6.72 -2.93 6.58
N ILE A 32 7.97 -3.30 6.25
CA ILE A 32 8.32 -3.87 4.94
C ILE A 32 8.30 -5.39 5.00
N PHE A 33 7.55 -6.01 4.09
CA PHE A 33 7.46 -7.46 3.91
C PHE A 33 7.95 -7.85 2.53
N ARG A 34 8.84 -8.84 2.48
CA ARG A 34 9.34 -9.39 1.22
C ARG A 34 8.80 -10.78 0.91
N THR A 35 8.05 -11.38 1.85
CA THR A 35 7.49 -12.72 1.72
C THR A 35 6.05 -12.76 2.21
N ILE A 36 5.23 -13.57 1.52
CA ILE A 36 3.81 -13.71 1.86
C ILE A 36 3.65 -14.26 3.29
N GLU A 37 4.52 -15.17 3.74
CA GLU A 37 4.47 -15.73 5.08
C GLU A 37 4.64 -14.66 6.18
N SER A 38 5.57 -13.72 5.99
CA SER A 38 5.83 -12.67 7.00
C SER A 38 4.67 -11.70 7.08
N LEU A 39 4.08 -11.36 5.92
CA LEU A 39 2.86 -10.58 5.83
C LEU A 39 1.70 -11.31 6.52
N THR A 40 1.49 -12.59 6.19
CA THR A 40 0.42 -13.43 6.72
C THR A 40 0.51 -13.59 8.24
N ARG A 41 1.72 -13.78 8.78
CA ARG A 41 1.96 -13.81 10.24
C ARG A 41 1.56 -12.50 10.91
N ARG A 42 1.79 -11.37 10.25
CA ARG A 42 1.39 -10.05 10.78
C ARG A 42 -0.12 -9.86 10.70
N LEU A 43 -0.73 -10.21 9.58
CA LEU A 43 -2.19 -10.15 9.39
C LEU A 43 -2.97 -11.03 10.38
N HIS A 44 -2.42 -12.19 10.76
CA HIS A 44 -3.02 -13.07 11.78
C HIS A 44 -2.92 -12.53 13.21
N ARG A 45 -2.18 -11.46 13.46
CA ARG A 45 -1.95 -10.98 14.82
C ARG A 45 -3.20 -10.23 15.33
N PRO A 46 -3.83 -10.69 16.43
CA PRO A 46 -4.99 -10.03 17.00
C PRO A 46 -4.55 -8.67 17.56
N GLY A 47 -4.94 -7.59 16.88
CA GLY A 47 -4.51 -6.22 17.20
C GLY A 47 -4.50 -5.29 15.99
N LEU A 48 -4.45 -5.83 14.77
CA LEU A 48 -4.52 -5.04 13.53
C LEU A 48 -5.88 -4.34 13.34
N GLY A 49 -6.97 -4.89 13.88
CA GLY A 49 -8.33 -4.38 13.66
C GLY A 49 -8.68 -3.10 14.42
N HIS A 50 -7.89 -2.67 15.41
CA HIS A 50 -8.17 -1.48 16.20
C HIS A 50 -7.56 -0.19 15.64
N ASN A 51 -6.56 -0.30 14.73
CA ASN A 51 -5.89 0.84 14.14
C ASN A 51 -6.02 0.82 12.63
N MET A 52 -6.28 1.99 12.04
CA MET A 52 -6.36 2.14 10.59
C MET A 52 -5.06 1.67 9.94
N THR A 53 -5.13 0.52 9.26
CA THR A 53 -3.97 -0.12 8.66
C THR A 53 -4.10 -0.05 7.14
N ILE A 54 -3.08 0.54 6.50
CA ILE A 54 -3.01 0.65 5.05
C ILE A 54 -1.95 -0.34 4.56
N ALA A 55 -2.30 -1.17 3.59
CA ALA A 55 -1.37 -2.12 2.99
C ALA A 55 -1.14 -1.77 1.52
N VAL A 56 0.12 -1.63 1.14
CA VAL A 56 0.57 -1.37 -0.22
C VAL A 56 1.27 -2.64 -0.73
N PHE A 57 0.66 -3.32 -1.70
CA PHE A 57 1.22 -4.53 -2.31
C PHE A 57 1.77 -4.20 -3.69
N LEU A 58 3.05 -4.49 -3.91
CA LEU A 58 3.65 -4.51 -5.24
C LEU A 58 3.77 -5.97 -5.69
N ALA A 59 3.03 -6.32 -6.73
CA ALA A 59 3.10 -7.62 -7.39
C ALA A 59 3.87 -7.46 -8.70
N ALA A 60 5.16 -7.81 -8.67
CA ALA A 60 6.07 -7.76 -9.81
C ALA A 60 5.85 -8.92 -10.82
N SER A 61 5.08 -9.94 -10.42
CA SER A 61 4.77 -11.10 -11.27
C SER A 61 3.37 -11.68 -11.01
N LYS A 62 2.88 -12.51 -11.93
CA LYS A 62 1.59 -13.21 -11.77
C LYS A 62 1.62 -14.21 -10.61
N GLU A 63 2.76 -14.82 -10.31
CA GLU A 63 2.89 -15.70 -9.14
C GLU A 63 2.65 -14.93 -7.85
N GLU A 64 3.28 -13.76 -7.69
CA GLU A 64 3.13 -12.92 -6.50
C GLU A 64 1.69 -12.46 -6.29
N LEU A 65 1.03 -12.07 -7.38
CA LEU A 65 -0.40 -11.75 -7.33
C LEU A 65 -1.23 -12.96 -6.87
N SER A 66 -0.88 -14.16 -7.32
CA SER A 66 -1.56 -15.40 -6.91
C SER A 66 -1.35 -15.71 -5.42
N GLU A 67 -0.17 -15.43 -4.87
CA GLU A 67 0.09 -15.55 -3.43
C GLU A 67 -0.78 -14.57 -2.64
N LEU A 68 -0.90 -13.32 -3.08
CA LEU A 68 -1.77 -12.32 -2.46
C LEU A 68 -3.24 -12.74 -2.52
N VAL A 69 -3.71 -13.26 -3.66
CA VAL A 69 -5.09 -13.78 -3.83
C VAL A 69 -5.37 -14.97 -2.91
N SER A 70 -4.35 -15.75 -2.56
CA SER A 70 -4.48 -16.87 -1.62
C SER A 70 -4.79 -16.40 -0.20
N ILE A 71 -4.29 -15.23 0.21
CA ILE A 71 -4.56 -14.62 1.51
C ILE A 71 -5.65 -13.54 1.46
N ARG A 72 -6.43 -13.46 0.38
CA ARG A 72 -7.49 -12.46 0.18
C ARG A 72 -8.44 -12.32 1.38
N ASN A 73 -8.70 -13.41 2.09
CA ASN A 73 -9.60 -13.44 3.24
C ASN A 73 -9.08 -12.60 4.41
N LEU A 74 -7.76 -12.55 4.60
CA LEU A 74 -7.11 -11.72 5.64
C LEU A 74 -7.01 -10.25 5.24
N LEU A 75 -7.06 -10.01 3.93
CA LEU A 75 -6.91 -8.72 3.29
C LEU A 75 -8.24 -7.96 3.17
N ALA A 76 -9.38 -8.67 3.26
CA ALA A 76 -10.71 -8.12 3.04
C ALA A 76 -11.09 -6.96 3.98
N ASP A 77 -10.56 -6.93 5.20
CA ASP A 77 -10.83 -5.90 6.21
C ASP A 77 -9.86 -4.69 6.14
N LEU A 78 -8.88 -4.72 5.23
CA LEU A 78 -7.81 -3.72 5.17
C LEU A 78 -7.96 -2.76 3.99
N ARG A 79 -7.37 -1.57 4.13
CA ARG A 79 -7.27 -0.61 3.03
C ARG A 79 -6.07 -0.96 2.17
N ILE A 80 -6.35 -1.55 1.01
CA ILE A 80 -5.32 -2.11 0.15
C ILE A 80 -5.10 -1.23 -1.08
N ILE A 81 -3.84 -0.95 -1.35
CA ILE A 81 -3.33 -0.34 -2.57
C ILE A 81 -2.54 -1.44 -3.29
N LEU A 82 -2.97 -1.81 -4.48
CA LEU A 82 -2.32 -2.86 -5.27
C LEU A 82 -1.62 -2.23 -6.48
N VAL A 83 -0.34 -2.55 -6.63
CA VAL A 83 0.53 -2.13 -7.72
C VAL A 83 0.92 -3.37 -8.51
N LEU A 84 0.57 -3.40 -9.80
CA LEU A 84 0.78 -4.54 -10.69
C LEU A 84 1.99 -4.29 -11.59
N ALA A 85 2.75 -5.35 -11.90
CA ALA A 85 3.84 -5.27 -12.87
C ALA A 85 3.37 -4.88 -14.27
N ASP A 86 2.14 -5.28 -14.62
CA ASP A 86 1.59 -5.09 -15.95
C ASP A 86 0.05 -5.01 -15.87
N ALA A 87 -0.51 -4.10 -16.66
CA ALA A 87 -1.93 -3.83 -16.78
C ALA A 87 -2.68 -4.79 -17.75
N GLN A 88 -2.18 -6.02 -17.95
CA GLN A 88 -2.90 -7.05 -18.71
C GLN A 88 -4.25 -7.36 -18.06
N GLY A 89 -5.27 -7.61 -18.90
CA GLY A 89 -6.64 -7.90 -18.45
C GLY A 89 -6.73 -9.05 -17.44
N ASP A 90 -5.96 -10.13 -17.59
CA ASP A 90 -5.92 -11.24 -16.63
C ASP A 90 -5.35 -10.83 -15.27
N THR A 91 -4.31 -9.98 -15.27
CA THR A 91 -3.65 -9.49 -14.06
C THR A 91 -4.56 -8.50 -13.33
N ILE A 92 -5.21 -7.60 -14.06
CA ILE A 92 -6.21 -6.67 -13.54
C ILE A 92 -7.39 -7.44 -12.94
N ALA A 93 -7.94 -8.43 -13.64
CA ALA A 93 -9.07 -9.24 -13.14
C ALA A 93 -8.72 -9.97 -11.83
N LYS A 94 -7.52 -10.57 -11.75
CA LYS A 94 -7.02 -11.18 -10.51
C LYS A 94 -6.82 -10.14 -9.41
N GLY A 95 -6.26 -8.98 -9.74
CA GLY A 95 -6.08 -7.86 -8.81
C GLY A 95 -7.42 -7.38 -8.24
N HIS A 96 -8.45 -7.21 -9.07
CA HIS A 96 -9.78 -6.81 -8.61
C HIS A 96 -10.44 -7.83 -7.68
N THR A 97 -10.05 -9.11 -7.74
CA THR A 97 -10.56 -10.14 -6.82
C THR A 97 -10.14 -9.87 -5.37
N LEU A 98 -9.01 -9.17 -5.16
CA LEU A 98 -8.55 -8.71 -3.84
C LEU A 98 -9.34 -7.50 -3.31
N ARG A 99 -10.22 -6.93 -4.14
CA ARG A 99 -10.98 -5.70 -3.88
C ARG A 99 -10.08 -4.56 -3.38
N PRO A 100 -8.95 -4.27 -4.06
CA PRO A 100 -8.10 -3.17 -3.67
C PRO A 100 -8.88 -1.86 -3.79
N ARG A 101 -8.62 -0.94 -2.87
CA ARG A 101 -9.20 0.40 -2.89
C ARG A 101 -8.56 1.27 -3.98
N PHE A 102 -7.33 0.95 -4.37
CA PHE A 102 -6.64 1.55 -5.49
C PHE A 102 -5.81 0.50 -6.22
N LEU A 103 -5.87 0.51 -7.55
CA LEU A 103 -5.14 -0.39 -8.44
C LEU A 103 -4.36 0.48 -9.43
N THR A 104 -3.05 0.25 -9.54
CA THR A 104 -2.19 0.89 -10.55
C THR A 104 -1.13 -0.09 -11.03
N ASP A 105 -0.40 0.24 -12.09
CA ASP A 105 0.78 -0.48 -12.53
C ASP A 105 2.10 0.17 -12.04
N VAL A 106 3.22 -0.53 -12.22
CA VAL A 106 4.58 -0.09 -11.81
C VAL A 106 5.23 0.93 -12.75
N ASP A 107 4.75 1.06 -13.99
CA ASP A 107 5.24 2.04 -14.97
C ASP A 107 4.58 3.41 -14.75
N SER A 108 3.43 3.44 -14.08
CA SER A 108 2.72 4.64 -13.69
C SER A 108 3.51 5.49 -12.68
N ASP A 109 3.42 6.82 -12.80
CA ASP A 109 4.05 7.75 -11.88
C ASP A 109 3.41 7.59 -10.49
N PHE A 110 4.14 7.00 -9.55
CA PHE A 110 3.70 6.69 -8.17
C PHE A 110 3.12 7.87 -7.36
N LEU A 111 3.05 9.07 -7.95
CA LEU A 111 2.36 10.25 -7.46
C LEU A 111 0.87 10.00 -7.15
N ASP A 112 0.18 9.18 -7.93
CA ASP A 112 -1.22 8.86 -7.63
C ASP A 112 -1.35 8.06 -6.33
N ILE A 113 -0.37 7.19 -6.05
CA ILE A 113 -0.30 6.45 -4.79
C ILE A 113 -0.08 7.43 -3.63
N VAL A 114 0.78 8.44 -3.78
CA VAL A 114 0.98 9.51 -2.77
C VAL A 114 -0.33 10.20 -2.47
N ALA A 115 -1.03 10.65 -3.51
CA ALA A 115 -2.28 11.40 -3.36
C ALA A 115 -3.34 10.55 -2.68
N VAL A 116 -3.47 9.27 -3.09
CA VAL A 116 -4.41 8.33 -2.48
C VAL A 116 -4.03 8.00 -1.04
N LEU A 117 -2.75 7.74 -0.77
CA LEU A 117 -2.24 7.45 0.57
C LEU A 117 -2.48 8.64 1.49
N GLY A 118 -2.09 9.85 1.07
CA GLY A 118 -2.34 11.10 1.78
C GLY A 118 -3.82 11.30 2.07
N LYS A 119 -4.69 11.06 1.08
CA LYS A 119 -6.15 11.13 1.27
C LYS A 119 -6.66 10.11 2.28
N MET A 120 -6.14 8.87 2.26
CA MET A 120 -6.50 7.87 3.26
C MET A 120 -6.03 8.28 4.65
N LEU A 121 -4.82 8.82 4.78
CA LEU A 121 -4.27 9.33 6.04
C LEU A 121 -5.13 10.47 6.58
N SER A 122 -5.43 11.50 5.78
CA SER A 122 -6.28 12.63 6.21
C SER A 122 -7.72 12.22 6.54
N SER A 123 -8.23 11.15 5.94
CA SER A 123 -9.57 10.62 6.27
C SER A 123 -9.57 9.83 7.59
N ALA A 124 -8.41 9.34 8.04
CA ALA A 124 -8.27 8.64 9.33
C ALA A 124 -8.39 9.61 10.51
N ASP A 125 -7.83 10.81 10.36
CA ASP A 125 -7.81 11.84 11.39
C ASP A 125 -9.16 12.57 11.54
N SER A 126 -10.08 12.43 10.59
CA SER A 126 -11.34 13.20 10.59
C SER A 126 -12.39 12.79 11.64
N ASP A 127 -12.12 11.80 12.49
CA ASP A 127 -12.92 11.57 13.71
C ASP A 127 -12.47 12.45 14.89
N THR A 128 -11.44 13.29 14.73
CA THR A 128 -11.15 14.37 15.70
C THR A 128 -10.56 15.57 14.95
N GLY A 129 -11.37 16.60 14.77
CA GLY A 129 -11.09 17.69 13.82
C GLY A 129 -9.73 18.36 14.00
N SER A 130 -9.03 18.59 12.89
CA SER A 130 -8.76 19.95 12.39
C SER A 130 -7.98 19.90 11.07
N SER A 131 -8.43 20.74 10.15
CA SER A 131 -7.77 21.15 8.93
C SER A 131 -6.38 21.74 9.20
N LYS A 132 -5.32 21.38 8.45
CA LYS A 132 -4.47 22.32 7.65
C LYS A 132 -3.09 21.85 7.10
N ASP A 133 -2.45 20.76 7.53
CA ASP A 133 -0.98 20.67 7.32
C ASP A 133 -0.44 19.96 6.05
N VAL A 134 -1.29 19.53 5.11
CA VAL A 134 -0.79 18.74 3.95
C VAL A 134 -0.26 19.62 2.80
N CYS A 135 -0.69 20.88 2.68
CA CYS A 135 -0.25 21.75 1.58
C CYS A 135 1.17 22.31 1.75
N GLU A 136 1.73 22.37 2.96
CA GLU A 136 3.01 23.05 3.21
C GLU A 136 4.23 22.18 2.89
N ALA A 137 4.10 20.85 2.89
CA ALA A 137 5.20 19.94 2.61
C ALA A 137 5.57 19.85 1.11
N MET A 138 4.71 20.29 0.20
CA MET A 138 4.95 20.20 -1.25
C MET A 138 5.74 21.39 -1.83
N SER A 139 6.04 22.43 -1.04
CA SER A 139 6.74 23.63 -1.51
C SER A 139 8.26 23.61 -1.32
N ASN A 140 8.81 22.65 -0.57
CA ASN A 140 10.24 22.64 -0.21
C ASN A 140 11.12 21.70 -1.06
N LEU A 141 10.65 21.33 -2.25
CA LEU A 141 11.44 20.59 -3.23
C LEU A 141 11.67 21.43 -4.51
N ASN A 142 12.31 22.59 -4.32
CA ASN A 142 12.96 23.36 -5.38
C ASN A 142 14.25 23.98 -4.82
#